data_AF-A0A5N8UY20-F1
#
_entry.id   AF-A0A5N8UY20-F1
#
_cell.length_a   1.000
_cell.length_b   1.000
_cell.length_c   1.000
_cell.angle_alpha   90.00
_cell.angle_beta   90.00
_cell.angle_gamma   90.00
#
_symmetry.space_group_name_H-M   'P 1'
#
loop_
_entity.id
_entity.type
_entity.pdbx_description
1 polymer ?
#
loop_
_entity_poly.entity_id
_entity_poly.type
_entity_poly.pdbx_seq_one_letter_code
_entity_poly.pdbx_strand_id
1 'polypeptide(L)'
;MNTHLKNGTGTSGFLKGIDKISRELFGHYSKLEYQGWRKHPPSFSTGVTIPRLEWIKDSIGRESAVWLNIGWYKYDKDSMSYIRKGGHWVTVVGYNHGKLIIHDPAPRAGQDFSNEYVSVHHLVKGRLIGKKSGLPTSAVGYLSLGEGMHIKGSVGFSVVDGVVRLIL
;
A
#
# COMPACT_ATOMS: atom_id res chain seq x y z
N MET A 1 6.69 -14.54 9.04
CA MET A 1 5.89 -14.32 7.82
C MET A 1 6.28 -15.35 6.78
N ASN A 2 5.32 -15.98 6.08
CA ASN A 2 5.62 -16.95 5.00
C ASN A 2 5.71 -16.21 3.66
N THR A 3 6.82 -15.51 3.45
CA THR A 3 7.10 -14.76 2.22
C THR A 3 7.46 -15.72 1.09
N HIS A 4 6.75 -15.65 -0.05
CA HIS A 4 7.08 -16.49 -1.20
C HIS A 4 8.17 -15.81 -2.03
N LEU A 5 9.30 -16.49 -2.27
CA LEU A 5 10.46 -15.94 -2.99
C LEU A 5 10.09 -15.24 -4.31
N LYS A 6 9.15 -15.82 -5.08
CA LYS A 6 8.67 -15.24 -6.36
C LYS A 6 7.48 -14.28 -6.25
N ASN A 7 6.63 -14.41 -5.23
CA ASN A 7 5.32 -13.74 -5.18
C ASN A 7 5.21 -12.69 -4.07
N GLY A 8 6.25 -12.57 -3.24
CA GLY A 8 6.28 -11.71 -2.06
C GLY A 8 5.28 -12.16 -1.00
N THR A 9 4.87 -11.20 -0.17
CA THR A 9 3.91 -11.40 0.92
C THR A 9 2.54 -10.83 0.53
N GLY A 10 1.53 -11.70 0.47
CA GLY A 10 0.15 -11.28 0.25
C GLY A 10 -0.43 -10.55 1.46
N THR A 11 -1.53 -9.81 1.27
CA THR A 11 -2.19 -8.98 2.30
C THR A 11 -2.53 -9.78 3.56
N SER A 12 -3.14 -10.95 3.43
CA SER A 12 -3.44 -11.81 4.58
C SER A 12 -2.19 -12.30 5.31
N GLY A 13 -1.12 -12.61 4.59
CA GLY A 13 0.14 -13.07 5.18
C GLY A 13 0.87 -11.95 5.91
N PHE A 14 0.81 -10.73 5.37
CA PHE A 14 1.37 -9.54 5.98
C PHE A 14 0.67 -9.22 7.30
N LEU A 15 -0.67 -9.07 7.27
CA LEU A 15 -1.47 -8.77 8.46
C LEU A 15 -1.30 -9.80 9.58
N LYS A 16 -1.38 -11.10 9.25
CA LYS A 16 -1.15 -12.17 10.24
C LYS A 16 0.28 -12.15 10.80
N GLY A 17 1.25 -11.74 9.99
CA GLY A 17 2.64 -11.59 10.42
C GLY A 17 2.81 -10.46 11.42
N ILE A 18 2.21 -9.30 11.15
CA ILE A 18 2.23 -8.14 12.05
C ILE A 18 1.48 -8.46 13.35
N ASP A 19 0.31 -9.09 13.28
CA ASP A 19 -0.46 -9.53 14.44
C ASP A 19 0.38 -10.44 15.36
N LYS A 20 1.01 -11.47 14.77
CA LYS A 20 1.88 -12.40 15.51
C LYS A 20 3.06 -11.67 16.16
N ILE A 21 3.83 -10.90 15.38
CA ILE A 21 5.02 -10.19 15.88
C ILE A 21 4.63 -9.19 16.97
N SER A 22 3.53 -8.47 16.81
CA SER A 22 3.12 -7.45 17.77
C SER A 22 2.73 -8.08 19.11
N ARG A 23 2.03 -9.21 19.10
CA ARG A 23 1.71 -9.95 20.33
C ARG A 23 2.94 -10.55 21.01
N GLU A 24 3.85 -11.13 20.22
CA GLU A 24 5.02 -11.83 20.76
C GLU A 24 6.11 -10.87 21.26
N LEU A 25 6.35 -9.74 20.58
CA LEU A 25 7.46 -8.84 20.89
C LEU A 25 7.05 -7.58 21.67
N PHE A 26 5.83 -7.06 21.46
CA PHE A 26 5.35 -5.84 22.11
C PHE A 26 4.30 -6.13 23.20
N GLY A 27 3.97 -7.40 23.43
CA GLY A 27 3.00 -7.86 24.43
C GLY A 27 1.54 -7.65 24.04
N HIS A 28 1.21 -6.55 23.36
CA HIS A 28 -0.11 -6.28 22.78
C HIS A 28 -0.04 -5.13 21.77
N TYR A 29 -1.17 -4.86 21.12
CA TYR A 29 -1.41 -3.66 20.33
C TYR A 29 -2.88 -3.25 20.51
N SER A 30 -3.15 -1.95 20.50
CA SER A 30 -4.50 -1.39 20.58
C SER A 30 -5.34 -1.70 19.32
N LYS A 31 -4.80 -1.48 18.11
CA LYS A 31 -5.51 -1.73 16.84
C LYS A 31 -4.59 -2.23 15.73
N LEU A 32 -5.10 -3.16 14.91
CA LEU A 32 -4.49 -3.58 13.65
C LEU A 32 -5.57 -3.64 12.59
N GLU A 33 -5.50 -2.74 11.62
CA GLU A 33 -6.60 -2.42 10.71
C GLU A 33 -6.11 -2.31 9.26
N TYR A 34 -7.02 -2.55 8.32
CA TYR A 34 -6.76 -2.55 6.89
C TYR A 34 -7.86 -1.83 6.10
N GLN A 35 -7.44 -0.89 5.24
CA GLN A 35 -8.25 -0.31 4.18
C GLN A 35 -7.76 -0.81 2.82
N GLY A 36 -8.65 -1.16 1.89
CA GLY A 36 -8.27 -1.55 0.53
C GLY A 36 -9.10 -2.70 -0.05
N TRP A 37 -8.95 -2.95 -1.34
CA TRP A 37 -9.75 -3.95 -2.06
C TRP A 37 -9.21 -5.38 -1.99
N ARG A 38 -7.92 -5.54 -1.71
CA ARG A 38 -7.28 -6.88 -1.68
C ARG A 38 -7.93 -7.76 -0.62
N LYS A 39 -8.14 -9.05 -0.94
CA LYS A 39 -8.57 -10.06 0.03
C LYS A 39 -7.69 -10.05 1.29
N HIS A 40 -8.33 -9.99 2.45
CA HIS A 40 -7.73 -9.97 3.79
C HIS A 40 -8.67 -10.64 4.82
N PRO A 41 -8.17 -11.02 6.02
CA PRO A 41 -9.02 -11.54 7.09
C PRO A 41 -10.05 -10.50 7.58
N PRO A 42 -11.32 -10.87 7.79
CA PRO A 42 -12.36 -9.93 8.22
C PRO A 42 -12.05 -9.21 9.54
N SER A 43 -11.33 -9.85 10.46
CA SER A 43 -10.95 -9.27 11.76
C SER A 43 -10.08 -8.02 11.68
N PHE A 44 -9.42 -7.78 10.54
CA PHE A 44 -8.61 -6.59 10.31
C PHE A 44 -9.31 -5.56 9.42
N SER A 45 -10.51 -5.85 8.91
CA SER A 45 -11.19 -4.97 7.95
C SER A 45 -11.79 -3.75 8.64
N THR A 46 -11.62 -2.57 8.06
CA THR A 46 -12.42 -1.38 8.44
C THR A 46 -13.69 -1.23 7.59
N GLY A 47 -13.95 -2.13 6.64
CA GLY A 47 -15.01 -2.00 5.63
C GLY A 47 -14.75 -0.98 4.52
N VAL A 48 -13.63 -0.24 4.56
CA VAL A 48 -13.27 0.77 3.55
C VAL A 48 -12.42 0.14 2.46
N THR A 49 -12.93 0.11 1.23
CA THR A 49 -12.28 -0.54 0.08
C THR A 49 -11.35 0.38 -0.72
N ILE A 50 -11.56 1.69 -0.65
CA ILE A 50 -10.73 2.71 -1.29
C ILE A 50 -9.96 3.44 -0.18
N PRO A 51 -8.62 3.27 -0.08
CA PRO A 51 -7.84 3.89 0.99
C PRO A 51 -7.95 5.41 1.01
N ARG A 52 -8.11 5.98 2.20
CA ARG A 52 -8.28 7.43 2.39
C ARG A 52 -6.97 8.07 2.82
N LEU A 53 -6.55 9.16 2.14
CA LEU A 53 -5.31 9.87 2.47
C LEU A 53 -5.32 10.43 3.90
N GLU A 54 -6.43 11.02 4.34
CA GLU A 54 -6.56 11.52 5.71
C GLU A 54 -6.39 10.41 6.75
N TRP A 55 -6.94 9.23 6.50
CA TRP A 55 -6.75 8.08 7.39
C TRP A 55 -5.28 7.64 7.47
N ILE A 56 -4.54 7.72 6.36
CA ILE A 56 -3.08 7.47 6.36
C ILE A 56 -2.37 8.52 7.22
N LYS A 57 -2.68 9.81 7.01
CA LYS A 57 -2.07 10.94 7.73
C LYS A 57 -2.31 10.88 9.24
N ASP A 58 -3.55 10.63 9.65
CA ASP A 58 -3.94 10.51 11.06
C ASP A 58 -3.25 9.34 11.79
N SER A 59 -2.69 8.42 11.01
CA SER A 59 -2.04 7.22 11.51
C SER A 59 -0.52 7.35 11.60
N ILE A 60 0.04 8.50 11.23
CA ILE A 60 1.46 8.81 11.37
C ILE A 60 1.69 9.35 12.79
N GLY A 61 2.40 8.60 13.63
CA GLY A 61 2.62 8.97 15.02
C GLY A 61 3.70 8.10 15.68
N ARG A 62 4.03 8.41 16.94
CA ARG A 62 5.07 7.69 17.70
C ARG A 62 4.65 6.29 18.11
N GLU A 63 3.35 6.06 18.28
CA GLU A 63 2.76 4.80 18.78
C GLU A 63 1.99 4.07 17.68
N SER A 64 2.34 4.35 16.42
CA SER A 64 1.67 3.75 15.27
C SER A 64 2.66 3.43 14.16
N ALA A 65 2.28 2.48 13.32
CA ALA A 65 3.01 2.13 12.12
C ALA A 65 2.04 1.96 10.95
N VAL A 66 2.46 2.43 9.78
CA VAL A 66 1.63 2.46 8.58
C VAL A 66 2.39 1.84 7.42
N TRP A 67 1.75 0.90 6.72
CA TRP A 67 2.32 0.28 5.52
C TRP A 67 1.36 0.39 4.35
N LEU A 68 1.88 0.77 3.19
CA LEU A 68 1.11 0.79 1.94
C LEU A 68 1.36 -0.48 1.15
N ASN A 69 0.28 -1.12 0.68
CA ASN A 69 0.34 -2.05 -0.43
C ASN A 69 0.21 -1.27 -1.73
N ILE A 70 1.30 -1.15 -2.47
CA ILE A 70 1.34 -0.43 -3.73
C ILE A 70 1.19 -1.46 -4.86
N GLY A 71 0.25 -1.22 -5.77
CA GLY A 71 0.13 -1.95 -7.01
C GLY A 71 0.88 -1.25 -8.13
N TRP A 72 1.57 -2.04 -8.96
CA TRP A 72 2.22 -1.60 -10.19
C TRP A 72 1.27 -1.80 -11.37
N TYR A 73 1.00 -0.75 -12.12
CA TYR A 73 0.00 -0.74 -13.17
C TYR A 73 0.56 -0.24 -14.50
N LYS A 74 0.12 -0.88 -15.59
CA LYS A 74 0.27 -0.35 -16.96
C LYS A 74 -1.08 0.23 -17.38
N TYR A 75 -1.12 1.50 -17.73
CA TYR A 75 -2.34 2.11 -18.26
C TYR A 75 -2.53 1.76 -19.74
N ASP A 76 -3.73 1.30 -20.05
CA ASP A 76 -4.23 1.06 -21.40
C ASP A 76 -5.24 2.18 -21.72
N LYS A 77 -4.90 3.00 -22.71
CA LYS A 77 -5.69 4.18 -23.08
C LYS A 77 -6.99 3.79 -23.78
N ASP A 78 -6.96 2.73 -24.58
CA ASP A 78 -8.09 2.33 -25.43
C ASP A 78 -9.24 1.79 -24.57
N SER A 79 -8.91 1.00 -23.55
CA SER A 79 -9.87 0.45 -22.59
C SER A 79 -10.02 1.27 -21.31
N MET A 80 -9.34 2.43 -21.20
CA MET A 80 -9.27 3.27 -20.00
C MET A 80 -9.00 2.47 -18.70
N SER A 81 -8.09 1.50 -18.78
CA SER A 81 -7.88 0.52 -17.72
C SER A 81 -6.42 0.51 -17.24
N TYR A 82 -6.25 0.41 -15.92
CA TYR A 82 -4.98 0.20 -15.26
C TYR A 82 -4.80 -1.31 -15.04
N ILE A 83 -3.91 -1.93 -15.83
CA ILE A 83 -3.64 -3.36 -15.76
C ILE A 83 -2.57 -3.64 -14.71
N ARG A 84 -2.95 -4.35 -13.64
CA ARG A 84 -2.05 -4.71 -12.55
C ARG A 84 -0.99 -5.70 -13.01
N LYS A 85 0.29 -5.34 -12.82
CA LYS A 85 1.47 -6.16 -13.18
C LYS A 85 2.24 -6.66 -11.97
N GLY A 86 2.12 -6.00 -10.82
CA GLY A 86 2.87 -6.37 -9.62
C GLY A 86 2.42 -5.58 -8.41
N GLY A 87 3.13 -5.74 -7.29
CA GLY A 87 2.95 -4.84 -6.16
C GLY A 87 4.14 -4.88 -5.23
N HIS A 88 4.08 -4.05 -4.20
CA HIS A 88 5.17 -3.78 -3.28
C HIS A 88 4.64 -3.28 -1.94
N TRP A 89 5.40 -3.50 -0.88
CA TRP A 89 5.09 -2.95 0.44
C TRP A 89 6.11 -1.88 0.78
N VAL A 90 5.64 -0.74 1.28
CA VAL A 90 6.48 0.35 1.78
C VAL A 90 5.97 0.82 3.14
N THR A 91 6.84 1.40 3.94
CA THR A 91 6.48 2.01 5.23
C THR A 91 6.26 3.50 5.03
N VAL A 92 5.19 4.05 5.61
CA VAL A 92 4.98 5.51 5.68
C VAL A 92 5.53 6.02 6.99
N VAL A 93 6.36 7.06 6.92
CA VAL A 93 7.02 7.66 8.10
C VAL A 93 6.71 9.13 8.27
N GLY A 94 6.03 9.76 7.31
CA GLY A 94 5.70 11.17 7.39
C GLY A 94 4.79 11.64 6.26
N TYR A 95 4.31 12.87 6.41
CA TYR A 95 3.61 13.61 5.37
C TYR A 95 3.99 15.08 5.47
N ASN A 96 4.42 15.68 4.37
CA ASN A 96 4.85 17.07 4.33
C ASN A 96 4.58 17.70 2.96
N HIS A 97 4.05 18.93 2.92
CA HIS A 97 3.80 19.70 1.68
C HIS A 97 3.15 18.89 0.54
N GLY A 98 2.13 18.07 0.83
CA GLY A 98 1.44 17.28 -0.20
C GLY A 98 2.14 15.97 -0.59
N LYS A 99 3.26 15.62 0.04
CA LYS A 99 4.04 14.42 -0.23
C LYS A 99 4.01 13.47 0.96
N LEU A 100 3.84 12.18 0.70
CA LEU A 100 4.12 11.12 1.67
C LEU A 100 5.62 10.92 1.77
N ILE A 101 6.12 10.69 2.97
CA ILE A 101 7.50 10.30 3.22
C ILE A 101 7.49 8.80 3.47
N ILE A 102 8.16 8.04 2.60
CA ILE A 102 8.17 6.57 2.68
C ILE A 102 9.59 6.01 2.79
N HIS A 103 9.69 4.83 3.39
CA HIS A 103 10.86 3.96 3.30
C HIS A 103 10.52 2.78 2.37
N ASP A 104 11.19 2.72 1.22
CA ASP A 104 11.06 1.62 0.26
C ASP A 104 12.17 0.57 0.52
N PRO A 105 11.81 -0.66 0.94
CA PRO A 105 12.81 -1.70 1.24
C PRO A 105 13.40 -2.36 -0.02
N ALA A 106 13.06 -1.92 -1.23
CA ALA A 106 13.53 -2.56 -2.45
C ALA A 106 14.95 -2.09 -2.82
N PRO A 107 15.81 -2.98 -3.34
CA PRO A 107 17.17 -2.60 -3.78
C PRO A 107 17.24 -1.47 -4.81
N ARG A 108 16.15 -1.28 -5.58
CA ARG A 108 16.03 -0.19 -6.58
C ARG A 108 15.91 1.20 -5.95
N ALA A 109 15.58 1.30 -4.67
CA ALA A 109 15.51 2.56 -3.92
C ALA A 109 16.88 3.01 -3.39
N GLY A 110 17.92 2.19 -3.57
CA GLY A 110 19.26 2.42 -3.05
C GLY A 110 19.72 1.29 -2.12
N GLN A 111 21.00 1.31 -1.78
CA GLN A 111 21.58 0.42 -0.75
C GLN A 111 21.63 1.12 0.62
N ASP A 112 21.62 2.45 0.62
CA ASP A 112 21.67 3.27 1.83
C ASP A 112 20.26 3.69 2.26
N PHE A 113 20.14 4.02 3.54
CA PHE A 113 18.93 4.62 4.09
C PHE A 113 18.60 5.92 3.37
N SER A 114 17.35 6.06 2.90
CA SER A 114 16.85 7.29 2.31
C SER A 114 15.36 7.48 2.57
N ASN A 115 14.95 8.74 2.68
CA ASN A 115 13.54 9.14 2.69
C ASN A 115 13.10 9.44 1.26
N GLU A 116 12.06 8.75 0.78
CA GLU A 116 11.41 9.10 -0.49
C GLU A 116 10.23 10.04 -0.25
N TYR A 117 10.22 11.19 -0.91
CA TYR A 117 9.16 12.20 -0.83
C TYR A 117 8.23 12.07 -2.03
N VAL A 118 7.13 11.37 -1.86
CA VAL A 118 6.29 10.88 -2.95
C VAL A 118 5.02 11.71 -3.10
N SER A 119 4.77 12.25 -4.30
CA SER A 119 3.53 12.97 -4.59
C SER A 119 2.32 12.03 -4.58
N VAL A 120 1.18 12.52 -4.10
CA VAL A 120 -0.07 11.77 -4.02
C VAL A 120 -1.17 12.48 -4.79
N HIS A 121 -1.86 11.75 -5.66
CA HIS A 121 -2.98 12.28 -6.44
C HIS A 121 -4.16 11.31 -6.41
N HIS A 122 -5.38 11.83 -6.49
CA HIS A 122 -6.56 10.99 -6.69
C HIS A 122 -6.75 10.68 -8.16
N LEU A 123 -6.99 9.41 -8.47
CA LEU A 123 -7.46 8.99 -9.78
C LEU A 123 -8.92 9.43 -9.96
N VAL A 124 -9.20 10.10 -11.07
CA VAL A 124 -10.54 10.64 -11.37
C VAL A 124 -11.35 9.77 -12.32
N LYS A 125 -10.72 8.77 -12.96
CA LYS A 125 -11.35 7.91 -13.97
C LYS A 125 -10.61 6.59 -14.17
N GLY A 126 -11.28 5.66 -14.86
CA GLY A 126 -10.74 4.38 -15.31
C GLY A 126 -11.06 3.22 -14.37
N ARG A 127 -10.54 2.03 -14.71
CA ARG A 127 -10.76 0.79 -13.96
C ARG A 127 -9.43 0.14 -13.58
N LEU A 128 -9.31 -0.34 -12.35
CA LEU A 128 -8.22 -1.25 -11.98
C LEU A 128 -8.61 -2.66 -12.43
N ILE A 129 -7.74 -3.32 -13.20
CA ILE A 129 -7.99 -4.68 -13.72
C ILE A 129 -6.79 -5.61 -13.50
N GLY A 130 -7.03 -6.91 -13.41
CA GLY A 130 -5.99 -7.92 -13.20
C GLY A 130 -6.51 -9.23 -12.63
N LYS A 131 -5.61 -10.17 -12.35
CA LYS A 131 -5.95 -11.53 -11.90
C LYS A 131 -6.16 -11.68 -10.38
N LYS A 132 -6.09 -10.60 -9.62
CA LYS A 132 -6.20 -10.64 -8.15
C LYS A 132 -7.68 -10.50 -7.74
N SER A 133 -8.09 -11.27 -6.73
CA SER A 133 -9.44 -11.18 -6.16
C SER A 133 -9.72 -9.77 -5.65
N GLY A 134 -10.86 -9.21 -6.07
CA GLY A 134 -11.25 -7.80 -5.87
C GLY A 134 -11.06 -6.92 -7.10
N LEU A 135 -10.45 -7.44 -8.17
CA LEU A 135 -10.46 -6.82 -9.51
C LEU A 135 -11.45 -7.57 -10.44
N PRO A 136 -12.05 -6.90 -11.42
CA PRO A 136 -11.91 -5.47 -11.72
C PRO A 136 -12.67 -4.58 -10.72
N THR A 137 -12.21 -3.34 -10.53
CA THR A 137 -12.91 -2.32 -9.72
C THR A 137 -12.73 -0.92 -10.32
N SER A 138 -13.55 0.05 -9.89
CA SER A 138 -13.38 1.45 -10.28
C SER A 138 -12.04 1.98 -9.77
N ALA A 139 -11.32 2.73 -10.59
CA ALA A 139 -10.10 3.43 -10.16
C ALA A 139 -10.42 4.78 -9.49
N VAL A 140 -11.65 5.29 -9.62
CA VAL A 140 -12.03 6.61 -9.10
C VAL A 140 -11.82 6.68 -7.58
N GLY A 141 -11.16 7.73 -7.12
CA GLY A 141 -10.89 8.00 -5.71
C GLY A 141 -9.63 7.31 -5.17
N TYR A 142 -9.08 6.31 -5.87
CA TYR A 142 -7.82 5.68 -5.47
C TYR A 142 -6.65 6.67 -5.50
N LEU A 143 -5.71 6.46 -4.60
CA LEU A 143 -4.48 7.24 -4.53
C LEU A 143 -3.46 6.67 -5.50
N SER A 144 -3.01 7.49 -6.45
CA SER A 144 -1.82 7.22 -7.26
C SER A 144 -0.60 7.90 -6.64
N LEU A 145 0.53 7.19 -6.60
CA LEU A 145 1.79 7.72 -6.14
C LEU A 145 2.68 8.07 -7.35
N GLY A 146 3.25 9.28 -7.33
CA GLY A 146 3.89 9.89 -8.49
C GLY A 146 5.37 10.21 -8.27
N GLU A 147 5.73 11.46 -8.52
CA GLU A 147 7.09 11.98 -8.42
C GLU A 147 7.72 11.64 -7.06
N GLY A 148 8.99 11.22 -7.08
CA GLY A 148 9.76 10.86 -5.88
C GLY A 148 9.75 9.38 -5.53
N MET A 149 8.93 8.55 -6.19
CA MET A 149 8.92 7.10 -6.01
C MET A 149 9.76 6.37 -7.06
N HIS A 150 10.58 5.40 -6.63
CA HIS A 150 11.25 4.49 -7.56
C HIS A 150 10.29 3.43 -8.11
N ILE A 151 9.73 3.69 -9.29
CA ILE A 151 8.79 2.79 -9.97
C ILE A 151 9.56 1.67 -10.71
N LYS A 152 8.99 0.46 -10.70
CA LYS A 152 9.56 -0.73 -11.35
C LYS A 152 9.47 -0.67 -12.90
N GLY A 153 10.42 -0.06 -13.61
CA GLY A 153 10.55 -0.21 -15.07
C GLY A 153 9.26 0.06 -15.88
N SER A 154 8.94 -0.77 -16.88
CA SER A 154 7.86 -0.56 -17.89
C SER A 154 6.40 -0.44 -17.40
N VAL A 155 6.17 -0.31 -16.09
CA VAL A 155 4.88 0.11 -15.51
C VAL A 155 4.87 1.62 -15.31
N GLY A 156 3.85 2.29 -15.87
CA GLY A 156 3.74 3.74 -15.84
C GLY A 156 3.01 4.31 -14.62
N PHE A 157 2.40 3.47 -13.77
CA PHE A 157 1.54 3.93 -12.69
C PHE A 157 1.72 3.11 -11.42
N SER A 158 1.66 3.80 -10.28
CA SER A 158 1.60 3.17 -8.97
C SER A 158 0.34 3.63 -8.24
N VAL A 159 -0.39 2.68 -7.66
CA VAL A 159 -1.69 2.94 -7.02
C VAL A 159 -1.71 2.23 -5.67
N VAL A 160 -2.24 2.87 -4.63
CA VAL A 160 -2.38 2.27 -3.31
C VAL A 160 -3.52 1.24 -3.35
N ASP A 161 -3.16 -0.05 -3.44
CA ASP A 161 -4.09 -1.18 -3.41
C ASP A 161 -4.72 -1.37 -2.02
N GLY A 162 -3.99 -0.96 -0.98
CA GLY A 162 -4.44 -1.01 0.41
C GLY A 162 -3.44 -0.42 1.38
N VAL A 163 -3.86 -0.25 2.63
CA VAL A 163 -3.10 0.35 3.71
C VAL A 163 -3.34 -0.46 4.97
N VAL A 164 -2.25 -0.78 5.66
CA VAL A 164 -2.26 -1.38 7.00
C VAL A 164 -1.90 -0.31 8.01
N ARG A 165 -2.64 -0.27 9.11
CA ARG A 165 -2.35 0.54 10.28
C ARG A 165 -2.22 -0.34 11.51
N LEU A 166 -1.14 -0.15 12.26
CA LEU A 166 -0.94 -0.67 13.61
C LEU A 166 -0.93 0.51 14.59
N ILE A 167 -1.62 0.38 15.71
CA ILE A 167 -1.57 1.29 16.85
C ILE A 167 -1.21 0.43 18.06
N LEU A 168 -0.15 0.81 18.77
CA LEU A 168 0.35 0.09 19.95
C LEU A 168 -0.60 0.28 21.15
#